data_AF-A0A837HEL9-F1
#
_entry.id   AF-A0A837HEL9-F1
#
_cell.length_a   1.000
_cell.length_b   1.000
_cell.length_c   1.000
_cell.angle_alpha   90.00
_cell.angle_beta   90.00
_cell.angle_gamma   90.00
#
_symmetry.space_group_name_H-M   'P 1'
#
loop_
_entity.id
_entity.type
_entity.pdbx_description
1 polymer ?
#
loop_
_entity_poly.entity_id
_entity_poly.type
_entity_poly.pdbx_seq_one_letter_code
_entity_poly.pdbx_strand_id
1 'polypeptide(L)'
;MQDSEFNHGIGDNPYNKHSWILGNPKIAKNVWIGAFTLIDALHNELEIGEGTDVSSGVQILTHSTVKRAISERRFIGIESAPSKIGNFCFLGTHATILMGVEIGDHSVIAAGSVVPQFMKIPAYSMVAGVPAKIIGSSKKLLKDVPDDSLSITIPAFNEEKTIEKVVKEVVQEVSKLFKDYEILLVNDGSKDKTGKIIDFLAKKNKHIKVIHHKMNKGFTGAMKSCLFNAQKNLVFLAPADGQFNFKELHKFIEAIKGYDMVIGYKKESSEGFYRKFSSKLIYTLYQKLFNVPIREISTVFMWRKNVIDSIKIESADRGSMFLYEFFYKAIKNKFKYVEIPISWHKRRGGLAKGRNLKNIIKTLEGMIKLRLQS
;
A
#
# COMPACT_ATOMS: atom_id res chain seq x y z
N MET A 1 -1.00 -34.38 -22.17
CA MET A 1 0.11 -33.46 -21.88
C MET A 1 0.18 -32.46 -23.03
N GLN A 2 0.04 -31.19 -22.72
CA GLN A 2 0.52 -30.09 -23.55
C GLN A 2 0.89 -28.98 -22.57
N ASP A 3 2.09 -29.13 -22.01
CA ASP A 3 2.75 -28.06 -21.26
C ASP A 3 3.23 -27.04 -22.29
N SER A 4 2.50 -25.94 -22.44
CA SER A 4 2.95 -24.77 -23.19
C SER A 4 3.11 -23.60 -22.23
N GLU A 5 4.36 -23.38 -21.81
CA GLU A 5 4.87 -22.20 -21.11
C GLU A 5 4.28 -21.94 -19.69
N PHE A 6 4.91 -22.52 -18.67
CA PHE A 6 4.71 -22.15 -17.27
C PHE A 6 5.12 -20.69 -16.99
N ASN A 7 4.18 -19.77 -17.09
CA ASN A 7 4.36 -18.36 -16.71
C ASN A 7 3.63 -18.05 -15.38
N HIS A 8 4.30 -18.30 -14.25
CA HIS A 8 3.72 -18.19 -12.90
C HIS A 8 3.62 -16.76 -12.33
N GLY A 9 3.34 -15.76 -13.18
CA GLY A 9 2.98 -14.38 -12.79
C GLY A 9 1.52 -14.09 -13.16
N ILE A 10 0.59 -14.88 -12.59
CA ILE A 10 -0.55 -15.45 -13.31
C ILE A 10 -1.60 -14.44 -13.81
N GLY A 11 -1.86 -14.51 -15.11
CA GLY A 11 -3.19 -14.52 -15.73
C GLY A 11 -3.17 -15.54 -16.89
N ASP A 12 -4.22 -16.28 -17.22
CA ASP A 12 -5.58 -16.30 -16.68
C ASP A 12 -5.91 -17.62 -15.96
N ASN A 13 -7.00 -17.62 -15.16
CA ASN A 13 -7.70 -18.84 -14.76
C ASN A 13 -9.23 -18.59 -14.75
N PRO A 14 -9.97 -19.04 -15.78
CA PRO A 14 -11.43 -18.95 -15.85
C PRO A 14 -12.14 -20.12 -15.13
N TYR A 15 -11.52 -20.61 -14.06
CA TYR A 15 -11.93 -21.71 -13.19
C TYR A 15 -11.79 -23.10 -13.83
N ASN A 16 -11.26 -24.06 -13.06
CA ASN A 16 -11.02 -25.41 -13.56
C ASN A 16 -12.34 -26.11 -13.94
N LYS A 17 -12.36 -26.87 -15.05
CA LYS A 17 -13.55 -27.63 -15.49
C LYS A 17 -14.06 -28.69 -14.51
N HIS A 18 -13.28 -29.01 -13.48
CA HIS A 18 -13.65 -29.90 -12.38
C HIS A 18 -13.94 -29.15 -11.06
N SER A 19 -14.05 -27.82 -11.10
CA SER A 19 -14.59 -27.03 -9.98
C SER A 19 -16.12 -27.03 -10.04
N TRP A 20 -16.76 -27.16 -8.88
CA TRP A 20 -18.21 -26.93 -8.73
C TRP A 20 -18.42 -25.57 -8.08
N ILE A 21 -18.97 -24.63 -8.84
CA ILE A 21 -19.37 -23.30 -8.36
C ILE A 21 -20.90 -23.24 -8.43
N LEU A 22 -21.54 -23.03 -7.29
CA LEU A 22 -22.99 -23.00 -7.14
C LEU A 22 -23.44 -21.63 -6.64
N GLY A 23 -24.54 -21.11 -7.20
CA GLY A 23 -24.98 -19.74 -6.93
C GLY A 23 -24.17 -18.70 -7.70
N ASN A 24 -24.20 -17.44 -7.23
CA ASN A 24 -23.58 -16.30 -7.89
C ASN A 24 -22.54 -15.60 -6.98
N PRO A 25 -21.39 -16.24 -6.68
CA PRO A 25 -20.33 -15.61 -5.89
C PRO A 25 -19.70 -14.43 -6.64
N LYS A 26 -19.34 -13.36 -5.92
CA LYS A 26 -18.58 -12.22 -6.46
C LYS A 26 -17.10 -12.58 -6.45
N ILE A 27 -16.56 -12.99 -7.59
CA ILE A 27 -15.15 -13.35 -7.75
C ILE A 27 -14.43 -12.23 -8.49
N ALA A 28 -13.35 -11.71 -7.92
CA ALA A 28 -12.53 -10.65 -8.51
C ALA A 28 -11.60 -11.15 -9.61
N LYS A 29 -10.94 -10.22 -10.32
CA LYS A 29 -9.92 -10.54 -11.34
C LYS A 29 -8.72 -11.29 -10.74
N ASN A 30 -8.04 -12.06 -11.59
CA ASN A 30 -6.83 -12.81 -11.27
C ASN A 30 -6.99 -13.84 -10.12
N VAL A 31 -8.23 -14.25 -9.79
CA VAL A 31 -8.47 -15.33 -8.84
C VAL A 31 -8.22 -16.67 -9.52
N TRP A 32 -7.48 -17.56 -8.86
CA TRP A 32 -7.22 -18.92 -9.33
C TRP A 32 -8.11 -19.92 -8.57
N ILE A 33 -8.80 -20.82 -9.29
CA ILE A 33 -9.59 -21.91 -8.69
C ILE A 33 -9.15 -23.25 -9.27
N GLY A 34 -8.78 -24.16 -8.39
CA GLY A 34 -8.24 -25.48 -8.72
C GLY A 34 -9.28 -26.54 -9.07
N ALA A 35 -8.79 -27.74 -9.38
CA ALA A 35 -9.66 -28.88 -9.66
C ALA A 35 -10.33 -29.38 -8.37
N PHE A 36 -11.54 -29.95 -8.50
CA PHE A 36 -12.29 -30.58 -7.41
C PHE A 36 -12.66 -29.65 -6.23
N THR A 37 -12.59 -28.33 -6.42
CA THR A 37 -13.08 -27.36 -5.44
C THR A 37 -14.60 -27.32 -5.42
N LEU A 38 -15.20 -27.15 -4.24
CA LEU A 38 -16.62 -26.85 -4.09
C LEU A 38 -16.78 -25.43 -3.56
N ILE A 39 -17.51 -24.58 -4.27
CA ILE A 39 -17.85 -23.22 -3.87
C ILE A 39 -19.36 -23.10 -3.87
N ASP A 40 -19.96 -23.14 -2.69
CA ASP A 40 -21.41 -23.09 -2.51
C ASP A 40 -21.85 -21.72 -1.98
N ALA A 41 -22.33 -20.89 -2.90
CA ALA A 41 -22.94 -19.58 -2.67
C ALA A 41 -24.43 -19.58 -3.03
N LEU A 42 -25.13 -20.72 -2.89
CA LEU A 42 -26.57 -20.82 -3.20
C LEU A 42 -27.46 -20.10 -2.18
N HIS A 43 -27.01 -20.03 -0.92
CA HIS A 43 -27.85 -19.64 0.21
C HIS A 43 -27.42 -18.33 0.90
N ASN A 44 -26.28 -17.76 0.55
CA ASN A 44 -25.87 -16.42 0.98
C ASN A 44 -24.78 -15.84 0.06
N GLU A 45 -24.41 -14.58 0.28
CA GLU A 45 -23.34 -13.92 -0.47
C GLU A 45 -21.96 -14.53 -0.17
N LEU A 46 -21.14 -14.65 -1.21
CA LEU A 46 -19.72 -14.98 -1.11
C LEU A 46 -18.92 -14.00 -1.96
N GLU A 47 -17.87 -13.41 -1.36
CA GLU A 47 -16.91 -12.56 -2.06
C GLU A 47 -15.51 -13.18 -2.02
N ILE A 48 -14.80 -13.22 -3.15
CA ILE A 48 -13.40 -13.66 -3.26
C ILE A 48 -12.58 -12.54 -3.90
N GLY A 49 -11.63 -11.98 -3.13
CA GLY A 49 -10.82 -10.83 -3.49
C GLY A 49 -9.73 -11.10 -4.54
N GLU A 50 -9.25 -10.02 -5.14
CA GLU A 50 -8.31 -10.02 -6.28
C GLU A 50 -7.06 -10.85 -6.02
N GLY A 51 -6.60 -11.62 -7.01
CA GLY A 51 -5.32 -12.34 -6.91
C GLY A 51 -5.27 -13.45 -5.86
N THR A 52 -6.43 -13.97 -5.43
CA THR A 52 -6.53 -15.07 -4.46
C THR A 52 -6.39 -16.43 -5.12
N ASP A 53 -5.58 -17.31 -4.54
CA ASP A 53 -5.42 -18.69 -4.97
C ASP A 53 -6.30 -19.64 -4.12
N VAL A 54 -7.24 -20.32 -4.77
CA VAL A 54 -8.07 -21.38 -4.20
C VAL A 54 -7.55 -22.72 -4.70
N SER A 55 -6.69 -23.37 -3.90
CA SER A 55 -6.05 -24.64 -4.26
C SER A 55 -7.06 -25.75 -4.55
N SER A 56 -6.63 -26.79 -5.26
CA SER A 56 -7.46 -27.96 -5.57
C SER A 56 -8.11 -28.58 -4.33
N GLY A 57 -9.37 -29.03 -4.47
CA GLY A 57 -10.11 -29.70 -3.41
C GLY A 57 -10.57 -28.82 -2.24
N VAL A 58 -10.35 -27.49 -2.28
CA VAL A 58 -10.87 -26.55 -1.28
C VAL A 58 -12.41 -26.51 -1.32
N GLN A 59 -13.02 -26.43 -0.14
CA GLN A 59 -14.47 -26.32 0.02
C GLN A 59 -14.81 -24.98 0.69
N ILE A 60 -15.72 -24.20 0.11
CA ILE A 60 -16.23 -22.94 0.65
C ILE A 60 -17.75 -23.03 0.74
N LEU A 61 -18.30 -22.92 1.95
CA LEU A 61 -19.72 -23.13 2.21
C LEU A 61 -20.35 -21.88 2.83
N THR A 62 -21.36 -21.31 2.19
CA THR A 62 -22.15 -20.19 2.75
C THR A 62 -23.26 -20.63 3.70
N HIS A 63 -23.41 -21.94 3.94
CA HIS A 63 -24.55 -22.50 4.66
C HIS A 63 -24.23 -23.72 5.54
N SER A 64 -25.19 -24.09 6.38
CA SER A 64 -25.20 -25.26 7.27
C SER A 64 -26.58 -25.91 7.28
N THR A 65 -26.60 -27.25 7.21
CA THR A 65 -27.84 -28.04 7.35
C THR A 65 -27.86 -28.86 8.65
N VAL A 66 -26.88 -28.65 9.54
CA VAL A 66 -26.72 -29.40 10.81
C VAL A 66 -28.00 -29.33 11.64
N LYS A 67 -28.53 -28.12 11.89
CA LYS A 67 -29.76 -27.92 12.67
C LYS A 67 -30.98 -28.60 12.05
N ARG A 68 -31.10 -28.61 10.71
CA ARG A 68 -32.16 -29.33 9.98
C ARG A 68 -32.05 -30.84 10.15
N ALA A 69 -30.83 -31.38 10.21
CA ALA A 69 -30.60 -32.80 10.45
C ALA A 69 -30.90 -33.20 11.91
N ILE A 70 -30.26 -32.54 12.89
CA ILE A 70 -30.36 -32.92 14.32
C ILE A 70 -31.71 -32.57 14.96
N SER A 71 -32.53 -31.72 14.33
CA SER A 71 -33.91 -31.46 14.76
C SER A 71 -34.92 -32.47 14.20
N GLU A 72 -34.46 -33.55 13.55
CA GLU A 72 -35.34 -34.54 12.89
C GLU A 72 -36.27 -33.87 11.87
N ARG A 73 -35.72 -32.94 11.06
CA ARG A 73 -36.44 -32.12 10.06
C ARG A 73 -37.48 -31.15 10.62
N ARG A 74 -37.66 -31.04 11.95
CA ARG A 74 -38.54 -30.01 12.57
C ARG A 74 -38.08 -28.59 12.22
N PHE A 75 -36.78 -28.35 12.11
CA PHE A 75 -36.26 -27.12 11.51
C PHE A 75 -36.19 -27.29 9.99
N ILE A 76 -37.14 -26.67 9.28
CA ILE A 76 -37.28 -26.76 7.82
C ILE A 76 -36.23 -25.88 7.09
N GLY A 77 -35.75 -24.82 7.75
CA GLY A 77 -34.80 -23.86 7.18
C GLY A 77 -33.40 -24.41 6.89
N ILE A 78 -32.59 -23.56 6.27
CA ILE A 78 -31.15 -23.73 6.10
C ILE A 78 -30.48 -22.54 6.78
N GLU A 79 -29.50 -22.80 7.63
CA GLU A 79 -28.73 -21.72 8.25
C GLU A 79 -27.72 -21.21 7.23
N SER A 80 -27.62 -19.91 7.00
CA SER A 80 -26.65 -19.34 6.07
C SER A 80 -26.11 -18.01 6.57
N ALA A 81 -24.90 -17.66 6.14
CA ALA A 81 -24.25 -16.40 6.50
C ALA A 81 -23.31 -15.95 5.38
N PRO A 82 -23.26 -14.63 5.09
CA PRO A 82 -22.37 -14.10 4.07
C PRO A 82 -20.92 -14.37 4.46
N SER A 83 -20.07 -14.70 3.49
CA SER A 83 -18.66 -15.03 3.72
C SER A 83 -17.78 -14.21 2.79
N LYS A 84 -16.58 -13.84 3.25
CA LYS A 84 -15.67 -12.98 2.51
C LYS A 84 -14.23 -13.47 2.60
N ILE A 85 -13.57 -13.57 1.45
CA ILE A 85 -12.15 -13.84 1.32
C ILE A 85 -11.50 -12.59 0.72
N GLY A 86 -10.50 -12.06 1.42
CA GLY A 86 -9.78 -10.84 1.06
C GLY A 86 -8.87 -11.02 -0.15
N ASN A 87 -8.21 -9.94 -0.56
CA ASN A 87 -7.32 -9.95 -1.73
C ASN A 87 -6.02 -10.71 -1.44
N PHE A 88 -5.43 -11.32 -2.46
CA PHE A 88 -4.13 -11.99 -2.44
C PHE A 88 -3.99 -13.06 -1.34
N CYS A 89 -5.10 -13.74 -1.03
CA CYS A 89 -5.10 -14.84 -0.06
C CYS A 89 -4.65 -16.15 -0.73
N PHE A 90 -4.19 -17.11 0.07
CA PHE A 90 -3.92 -18.48 -0.37
C PHE A 90 -4.74 -19.46 0.47
N LEU A 91 -5.65 -20.20 -0.15
CA LEU A 91 -6.37 -21.30 0.46
C LEU A 91 -5.69 -22.60 0.04
N GLY A 92 -5.02 -23.28 0.97
CA GLY A 92 -4.28 -24.51 0.71
C GLY A 92 -5.16 -25.70 0.39
N THR A 93 -4.59 -26.67 -0.33
CA THR A 93 -5.26 -27.88 -0.83
C THR A 93 -6.12 -28.56 0.24
N HIS A 94 -7.36 -28.91 -0.09
CA HIS A 94 -8.33 -29.52 0.83
C HIS A 94 -8.66 -28.73 2.12
N ALA A 95 -8.43 -27.40 2.16
CA ALA A 95 -8.98 -26.58 3.24
C ALA A 95 -10.52 -26.46 3.11
N THR A 96 -11.23 -26.41 4.25
CA THR A 96 -12.67 -26.20 4.34
C THR A 96 -12.95 -24.87 5.03
N ILE A 97 -13.70 -23.98 4.37
CA ILE A 97 -14.16 -22.70 4.88
C ILE A 97 -15.66 -22.82 5.17
N LEU A 98 -16.05 -22.76 6.45
CA LEU A 98 -17.45 -22.81 6.86
C LEU A 98 -18.13 -21.44 6.78
N MET A 99 -19.45 -21.40 6.92
CA MET A 99 -20.26 -20.19 6.74
C MET A 99 -19.92 -19.05 7.71
N GLY A 100 -20.07 -17.81 7.25
CA GLY A 100 -19.88 -16.60 8.04
C GLY A 100 -18.43 -16.17 8.23
N VAL A 101 -17.48 -16.80 7.56
CA VAL A 101 -16.04 -16.51 7.71
C VAL A 101 -15.65 -15.22 6.98
N GLU A 102 -14.83 -14.40 7.64
CA GLU A 102 -14.18 -13.23 7.07
C GLU A 102 -12.66 -13.41 7.09
N ILE A 103 -12.04 -13.59 5.92
CA ILE A 103 -10.58 -13.67 5.75
C ILE A 103 -10.06 -12.34 5.24
N GLY A 104 -9.16 -11.69 6.00
CA GLY A 104 -8.50 -10.46 5.57
C GLY A 104 -7.34 -10.70 4.59
N ASP A 105 -7.06 -9.69 3.77
CA ASP A 105 -6.07 -9.70 2.68
C ASP A 105 -4.70 -10.30 3.05
N HIS A 106 -4.04 -10.91 2.07
CA HIS A 106 -2.72 -11.57 2.18
C HIS A 106 -2.65 -12.71 3.22
N SER A 107 -3.78 -13.30 3.61
CA SER A 107 -3.79 -14.40 4.57
C SER A 107 -3.61 -15.77 3.91
N VAL A 108 -3.04 -16.70 4.67
CA VAL A 108 -2.74 -18.08 4.23
C VAL A 108 -3.50 -19.06 5.12
N ILE A 109 -4.35 -19.88 4.51
CA ILE A 109 -4.99 -21.03 5.15
C ILE A 109 -4.20 -22.28 4.75
N ALA A 110 -3.64 -23.00 5.72
CA ALA A 110 -2.85 -24.20 5.46
C ALA A 110 -3.72 -25.35 4.90
N ALA A 111 -3.12 -26.20 4.08
CA ALA A 111 -3.77 -27.38 3.51
C ALA A 111 -4.44 -28.26 4.59
N GLY A 112 -5.61 -28.82 4.27
CA GLY A 112 -6.41 -29.67 5.17
C GLY A 112 -7.03 -28.97 6.39
N SER A 113 -6.95 -27.64 6.49
CA SER A 113 -7.47 -26.90 7.65
C SER A 113 -8.98 -26.66 7.55
N VAL A 114 -9.69 -26.73 8.68
CA VAL A 114 -11.14 -26.43 8.76
C VAL A 114 -11.33 -25.11 9.50
N VAL A 115 -11.61 -24.04 8.77
CA VAL A 115 -11.87 -22.71 9.34
C VAL A 115 -13.29 -22.70 9.92
N PRO A 116 -13.45 -22.51 11.25
CA PRO A 116 -14.75 -22.61 11.91
C PRO A 116 -15.71 -21.48 11.50
N GLN A 117 -17.02 -21.74 11.66
CA GLN A 117 -18.07 -20.79 11.34
C GLN A 117 -17.86 -19.45 12.06
N PHE A 118 -18.20 -18.34 11.39
CA PHE A 118 -18.09 -16.97 11.93
C PHE A 118 -16.66 -16.52 12.35
N MET A 119 -15.61 -17.25 11.96
CA MET A 119 -14.24 -16.85 12.27
C MET A 119 -13.83 -15.60 11.50
N LYS A 120 -13.35 -14.58 12.22
CA LYS A 120 -12.71 -13.39 11.65
C LYS A 120 -11.19 -13.54 11.70
N ILE A 121 -10.56 -13.56 10.54
CA ILE A 121 -9.12 -13.72 10.34
C ILE A 121 -8.55 -12.36 9.89
N PRO A 122 -7.73 -11.68 10.69
CA PRO A 122 -7.10 -10.42 10.30
C PRO A 122 -6.21 -10.57 9.06
N ALA A 123 -6.01 -9.48 8.31
CA ALA A 123 -5.09 -9.46 7.18
C ALA A 123 -3.66 -9.89 7.60
N TYR A 124 -2.95 -10.51 6.65
CA TYR A 124 -1.63 -11.11 6.84
C TYR A 124 -1.55 -12.22 7.90
N SER A 125 -2.63 -12.99 8.12
CA SER A 125 -2.61 -14.13 9.05
C SER A 125 -2.10 -15.41 8.39
N MET A 126 -1.48 -16.29 9.18
CA MET A 126 -1.34 -17.72 8.86
C MET A 126 -2.28 -18.50 9.75
N VAL A 127 -3.10 -19.37 9.17
CA VAL A 127 -4.16 -20.13 9.86
C VAL A 127 -4.01 -21.61 9.54
N ALA A 128 -4.05 -22.48 10.55
CA ALA A 128 -3.89 -23.92 10.35
C ALA A 128 -4.66 -24.77 11.39
N GLY A 129 -5.03 -25.99 10.99
CA GLY A 129 -5.52 -27.04 11.88
C GLY A 129 -7.01 -27.38 11.74
N VAL A 130 -7.48 -28.31 12.58
CA VAL A 130 -8.87 -28.75 12.66
C VAL A 130 -9.28 -28.84 14.15
N PRO A 131 -10.08 -27.90 14.67
CA PRO A 131 -10.47 -26.63 14.06
C PRO A 131 -9.27 -25.69 13.88
N ALA A 132 -9.30 -24.88 12.82
CA ALA A 132 -8.18 -24.02 12.46
C ALA A 132 -8.01 -22.84 13.45
N LYS A 133 -6.76 -22.46 13.71
CA LYS A 133 -6.38 -21.33 14.57
C LYS A 133 -5.35 -20.45 13.86
N ILE A 134 -5.28 -19.17 14.22
CA ILE A 134 -4.21 -18.27 13.77
C ILE A 134 -2.91 -18.70 14.44
N ILE A 135 -1.93 -19.13 13.65
CA ILE A 135 -0.62 -19.64 14.10
C ILE A 135 0.52 -18.64 13.88
N GLY A 136 0.29 -17.54 13.15
CA GLY A 136 1.33 -16.56 12.86
C GLY A 136 0.90 -15.53 11.83
N SER A 137 1.89 -14.90 11.18
CA SER A 137 1.67 -13.92 10.11
C SER A 137 2.39 -14.29 8.82
N SER A 138 1.66 -14.18 7.72
CA SER A 138 2.11 -14.51 6.36
C SER A 138 3.18 -13.55 5.84
N LYS A 139 3.33 -12.35 6.45
CA LYS A 139 4.45 -11.42 6.16
C LYS A 139 5.82 -12.09 6.22
N LYS A 140 5.98 -13.17 6.99
CA LYS A 140 7.22 -13.96 7.04
C LYS A 140 7.58 -14.61 5.70
N LEU A 141 6.59 -14.98 4.89
CA LEU A 141 6.75 -15.62 3.58
C LEU A 141 7.17 -14.63 2.47
N LEU A 142 6.94 -13.33 2.69
CA LEU A 142 7.26 -12.27 1.73
C LEU A 142 8.70 -11.71 1.88
N LYS A 143 9.48 -12.20 2.85
CA LYS A 143 10.82 -11.65 3.16
C LYS A 143 11.83 -11.82 2.03
N ASP A 144 11.77 -12.95 1.36
CA ASP A 144 12.74 -13.35 0.34
C ASP A 144 12.19 -13.14 -1.09
N VAL A 145 10.98 -12.58 -1.20
CA VAL A 145 10.40 -12.13 -2.47
C VAL A 145 11.07 -10.79 -2.83
N PRO A 146 11.77 -10.69 -3.98
CA PRO A 146 12.49 -9.48 -4.32
C PRO A 146 11.54 -8.32 -4.63
N ASP A 147 11.84 -7.16 -4.05
CA ASP A 147 11.28 -5.89 -4.49
C ASP A 147 11.89 -5.51 -5.85
N ASP A 148 11.31 -6.02 -6.92
CA ASP A 148 11.84 -5.96 -8.29
C ASP A 148 11.37 -4.75 -9.12
N SER A 149 10.45 -3.93 -8.56
CA SER A 149 9.83 -2.80 -9.25
C SER A 149 9.69 -1.54 -8.40
N LEU A 150 9.91 -0.37 -9.02
CA LEU A 150 9.98 0.93 -8.33
C LEU A 150 9.18 2.05 -9.02
N SER A 151 8.29 2.70 -8.27
CA SER A 151 7.63 3.97 -8.63
C SER A 151 8.38 5.14 -8.00
N ILE A 152 9.01 6.00 -8.81
CA ILE A 152 9.60 7.25 -8.34
C ILE A 152 8.59 8.36 -8.57
N THR A 153 8.13 8.95 -7.48
CA THR A 153 7.04 9.93 -7.51
C THR A 153 7.58 11.31 -7.17
N ILE A 154 7.23 12.31 -8.00
CA ILE A 154 7.78 13.67 -7.91
C ILE A 154 6.66 14.70 -8.00
N PRO A 155 6.24 15.32 -6.89
CA PRO A 155 5.31 16.43 -6.89
C PRO A 155 6.03 17.72 -7.29
N ALA A 156 5.52 18.43 -8.31
CA ALA A 156 6.10 19.65 -8.85
C ALA A 156 5.10 20.81 -8.86
N PHE A 157 5.53 22.00 -8.40
CA PHE A 157 4.73 23.22 -8.46
C PHE A 157 5.59 24.47 -8.68
N ASN A 158 5.60 24.97 -9.90
CA ASN A 158 6.48 26.03 -10.41
C ASN A 158 7.97 25.71 -10.20
N GLU A 159 8.45 24.66 -10.87
CA GLU A 159 9.80 24.09 -10.79
C GLU A 159 10.48 24.07 -12.20
N GLU A 160 10.12 24.99 -13.10
CA GLU A 160 10.60 24.97 -14.50
C GLU A 160 12.13 25.00 -14.66
N LYS A 161 12.84 25.53 -13.66
CA LYS A 161 14.31 25.68 -13.64
C LYS A 161 15.05 24.42 -13.18
N THR A 162 14.35 23.48 -12.57
CA THR A 162 14.90 22.35 -11.81
C THR A 162 14.40 21.01 -12.34
N ILE A 163 13.11 20.93 -12.70
CA ILE A 163 12.42 19.67 -12.98
C ILE A 163 13.07 18.84 -14.10
N GLU A 164 13.52 19.46 -15.19
CA GLU A 164 14.12 18.72 -16.31
C GLU A 164 15.41 18.00 -15.90
N LYS A 165 16.26 18.69 -15.13
CA LYS A 165 17.52 18.11 -14.63
C LYS A 165 17.25 17.01 -13.61
N VAL A 166 16.29 17.21 -12.71
CA VAL A 166 15.90 16.21 -11.72
C VAL A 166 15.39 14.94 -12.39
N VAL A 167 14.48 15.06 -13.36
CA VAL A 167 13.93 13.90 -14.08
C VAL A 167 15.01 13.16 -14.87
N LYS A 168 15.96 13.88 -15.51
CA LYS A 168 17.11 13.25 -16.18
C LYS A 168 18.01 12.49 -15.20
N GLU A 169 18.29 13.06 -14.03
CA GLU A 169 19.07 12.41 -12.95
C GLU A 169 18.36 11.15 -12.43
N VAL A 170 17.03 11.21 -12.23
CA VAL A 170 16.19 10.06 -11.82
C VAL A 170 16.26 8.95 -12.86
N VAL A 171 16.01 9.25 -14.14
CA VAL A 171 16.08 8.25 -15.23
C VAL A 171 17.46 7.59 -15.26
N GLN A 172 18.53 8.38 -15.14
CA GLN A 172 19.90 7.87 -15.17
C GLN A 172 20.22 6.93 -14.01
N GLU A 173 19.82 7.24 -12.77
CA GLU A 173 20.16 6.40 -11.62
C GLU A 173 19.21 5.20 -11.45
N VAL A 174 17.91 5.36 -11.73
CA VAL A 174 16.92 4.27 -11.56
C VAL A 174 17.11 3.16 -12.58
N SER A 175 17.39 3.50 -13.85
CA SER A 175 17.56 2.51 -14.93
C SER A 175 18.76 1.56 -14.74
N LYS A 176 19.69 1.90 -13.84
CA LYS A 176 20.80 1.01 -13.41
C LYS A 176 20.38 0.00 -12.34
N LEU A 177 19.29 0.27 -11.64
CA LEU A 177 18.88 -0.41 -10.41
C LEU A 177 17.61 -1.27 -10.61
N PHE A 178 16.69 -0.82 -11.47
CA PHE A 178 15.43 -1.49 -11.75
C PHE A 178 15.20 -1.66 -13.25
N LYS A 179 14.80 -2.86 -13.68
CA LYS A 179 14.29 -3.11 -15.03
C LYS A 179 12.84 -2.61 -15.18
N ASP A 180 12.01 -2.93 -14.20
CA ASP A 180 10.63 -2.45 -14.14
C ASP A 180 10.51 -1.23 -13.22
N TYR A 181 10.29 -0.07 -13.80
CA TYR A 181 10.13 1.17 -13.03
C TYR A 181 9.21 2.16 -13.75
N GLU A 182 8.67 3.08 -12.98
CA GLU A 182 7.97 4.26 -13.48
C GLU A 182 8.43 5.53 -12.75
N ILE A 183 8.30 6.66 -13.43
CA ILE A 183 8.53 7.99 -12.88
C ILE A 183 7.23 8.77 -12.99
N LEU A 184 6.51 8.89 -11.87
CA LEU A 184 5.22 9.56 -11.79
C LEU A 184 5.39 11.02 -11.40
N LEU A 185 5.22 11.92 -12.37
CA LEU A 185 5.32 13.37 -12.21
C LEU A 185 3.94 13.96 -11.95
N VAL A 186 3.74 14.61 -10.80
CA VAL A 186 2.47 15.26 -10.45
C VAL A 186 2.64 16.77 -10.53
N ASN A 187 2.10 17.39 -11.59
CA ASN A 187 2.01 18.84 -11.70
C ASN A 187 0.83 19.37 -10.88
N ASP A 188 1.12 20.01 -9.77
CA ASP A 188 0.13 20.57 -8.84
C ASP A 188 -0.38 21.95 -9.30
N GLY A 189 -0.85 22.04 -10.54
CA GLY A 189 -1.43 23.26 -11.12
C GLY A 189 -0.42 24.40 -11.31
N SER A 190 0.79 24.09 -11.79
CA SER A 190 1.83 25.10 -12.06
C SER A 190 1.38 26.17 -13.06
N LYS A 191 1.86 27.40 -12.87
CA LYS A 191 1.61 28.56 -13.75
C LYS A 191 2.77 28.89 -14.69
N ASP A 192 3.92 28.22 -14.52
CA ASP A 192 5.13 28.39 -15.32
C ASP A 192 5.25 27.27 -16.38
N LYS A 193 6.44 27.07 -16.97
CA LYS A 193 6.64 26.04 -17.99
C LYS A 193 6.71 24.60 -17.46
N THR A 194 6.61 24.36 -16.14
CA THR A 194 6.76 23.02 -15.52
C THR A 194 5.92 21.96 -16.22
N GLY A 195 4.63 22.22 -16.45
CA GLY A 195 3.72 21.26 -17.12
C GLY A 195 4.21 20.87 -18.52
N LYS A 196 4.53 21.88 -19.36
CA LYS A 196 5.02 21.67 -20.73
C LYS A 196 6.33 20.88 -20.77
N ILE A 197 7.21 21.10 -19.79
CA ILE A 197 8.49 20.39 -19.67
C ILE A 197 8.25 18.91 -19.34
N ILE A 198 7.42 18.59 -18.35
CA ILE A 198 7.17 17.19 -17.98
C ILE A 198 6.38 16.42 -19.05
N ASP A 199 5.45 17.07 -19.76
CA ASP A 199 4.74 16.47 -20.91
C ASP A 199 5.70 16.13 -22.06
N PHE A 200 6.70 16.99 -22.32
CA PHE A 200 7.73 16.73 -23.33
C PHE A 200 8.66 15.57 -22.92
N LEU A 201 9.01 15.46 -21.64
CA LEU A 201 9.79 14.34 -21.12
C LEU A 201 9.00 13.02 -21.20
N ALA A 202 7.72 13.03 -20.87
CA ALA A 202 6.84 11.87 -20.97
C ALA A 202 6.71 11.33 -22.40
N LYS A 203 6.55 12.23 -23.39
CA LYS A 203 6.57 11.87 -24.81
C LYS A 203 7.87 11.21 -25.27
N LYS A 204 8.99 11.46 -24.58
CA LYS A 204 10.32 10.91 -24.93
C LYS A 204 10.70 9.65 -24.17
N ASN A 205 10.01 9.31 -23.07
CA ASN A 205 10.33 8.13 -22.26
C ASN A 205 9.06 7.49 -21.70
N LYS A 206 8.74 6.28 -22.19
CA LYS A 206 7.57 5.47 -21.79
C LYS A 206 7.48 5.16 -20.29
N HIS A 207 8.58 5.25 -19.54
CA HIS A 207 8.60 5.07 -18.09
C HIS A 207 8.08 6.30 -17.32
N ILE A 208 7.96 7.46 -17.97
CA ILE A 208 7.48 8.69 -17.34
C ILE A 208 5.97 8.81 -17.52
N LYS A 209 5.23 8.87 -16.40
CA LYS A 209 3.79 9.13 -16.34
C LYS A 209 3.54 10.52 -15.75
N VAL A 210 2.48 11.20 -16.19
CA VAL A 210 2.19 12.56 -15.76
C VAL A 210 0.73 12.68 -15.29
N ILE A 211 0.53 13.34 -14.15
CA ILE A 211 -0.79 13.75 -13.65
C ILE A 211 -0.80 15.28 -13.51
N HIS A 212 -1.82 15.93 -14.06
CA HIS A 212 -2.04 17.37 -13.91
C HIS A 212 -3.23 17.64 -13.01
N HIS A 213 -3.03 18.44 -11.95
CA HIS A 213 -4.13 19.00 -11.18
C HIS A 213 -4.69 20.25 -11.88
N LYS A 214 -6.03 20.31 -12.03
CA LYS A 214 -6.73 21.49 -12.59
C LYS A 214 -6.46 22.79 -11.81
N MET A 215 -6.13 22.68 -10.52
CA MET A 215 -5.75 23.78 -9.64
C MET A 215 -4.79 23.29 -8.56
N ASN A 216 -4.00 24.19 -7.99
CA ASN A 216 -3.06 23.87 -6.93
C ASN A 216 -3.77 23.30 -5.68
N LYS A 217 -3.53 22.02 -5.38
CA LYS A 217 -3.99 21.36 -4.15
C LYS A 217 -3.00 21.55 -3.00
N GLY A 218 -1.76 21.95 -3.28
CA GLY A 218 -0.68 22.07 -2.33
C GLY A 218 0.10 20.75 -2.19
N PHE A 219 1.28 20.84 -1.55
CA PHE A 219 2.23 19.73 -1.45
C PHE A 219 1.61 18.41 -0.95
N THR A 220 0.70 18.47 0.03
CA THR A 220 -0.03 17.30 0.54
C THR A 220 -0.94 16.67 -0.53
N GLY A 221 -1.73 17.45 -1.26
CA GLY A 221 -2.58 16.94 -2.33
C GLY A 221 -1.77 16.39 -3.51
N ALA A 222 -0.64 17.01 -3.85
CA ALA A 222 0.31 16.51 -4.85
C ALA A 222 0.89 15.15 -4.43
N MET A 223 1.35 15.03 -3.19
CA MET A 223 1.89 13.80 -2.59
C MET A 223 0.84 12.69 -2.45
N LYS A 224 -0.42 13.00 -2.13
CA LYS A 224 -1.51 12.01 -2.20
C LYS A 224 -1.64 11.42 -3.59
N SER A 225 -1.69 12.28 -4.61
CA SER A 225 -1.74 11.84 -6.01
C SER A 225 -0.51 11.02 -6.40
N CYS A 226 0.69 11.38 -5.92
CA CYS A 226 1.90 10.58 -6.08
C CYS A 226 1.73 9.16 -5.50
N LEU A 227 1.38 9.04 -4.21
CA LEU A 227 1.41 7.75 -3.51
C LEU A 227 0.28 6.81 -3.93
N PHE A 228 -0.93 7.33 -4.14
CA PHE A 228 -2.09 6.50 -4.48
C PHE A 228 -2.18 6.15 -5.97
N ASN A 229 -1.45 6.83 -6.87
CA ASN A 229 -1.36 6.44 -8.29
C ASN A 229 -0.06 5.70 -8.64
N ALA A 230 0.87 5.53 -7.70
CA ALA A 230 2.03 4.67 -7.86
C ALA A 230 1.60 3.19 -7.99
N GLN A 231 2.18 2.47 -8.95
CA GLN A 231 1.75 1.13 -9.36
C GLN A 231 2.76 0.01 -9.08
N LYS A 232 3.97 0.31 -8.57
CA LYS A 232 5.05 -0.67 -8.34
C LYS A 232 5.19 -1.06 -6.87
N ASN A 233 5.92 -2.16 -6.62
CA ASN A 233 6.09 -2.76 -5.30
C ASN A 233 6.74 -1.80 -4.29
N LEU A 234 7.72 -1.01 -4.74
CA LEU A 234 8.29 0.09 -3.98
C LEU A 234 7.80 1.44 -4.51
N VAL A 235 7.54 2.37 -3.59
CA VAL A 235 7.18 3.76 -3.90
C VAL A 235 8.17 4.70 -3.22
N PHE A 236 8.91 5.47 -4.00
CA PHE A 236 9.84 6.50 -3.53
C PHE A 236 9.27 7.89 -3.80
N LEU A 237 9.19 8.74 -2.78
CA LEU A 237 8.83 10.15 -2.93
C LEU A 237 10.09 11.00 -2.96
N ALA A 238 10.29 11.73 -4.06
CA ALA A 238 11.47 12.55 -4.28
C ALA A 238 11.11 14.04 -4.52
N PRO A 239 11.99 14.98 -4.13
CA PRO A 239 11.73 16.40 -4.29
C PRO A 239 12.06 16.90 -5.70
N ALA A 240 11.22 17.80 -6.23
CA ALA A 240 11.42 18.44 -7.54
C ALA A 240 12.51 19.54 -7.56
N ASP A 241 12.97 20.02 -6.39
CA ASP A 241 13.86 21.18 -6.27
C ASP A 241 15.36 20.88 -6.46
N GLY A 242 15.70 19.61 -6.71
CA GLY A 242 17.07 19.15 -6.97
C GLY A 242 18.00 19.24 -5.76
N GLN A 243 17.46 19.25 -4.53
CA GLN A 243 18.26 19.20 -3.31
C GLN A 243 18.71 17.78 -2.91
N PHE A 244 17.98 16.75 -3.31
CA PHE A 244 18.34 15.34 -3.07
C PHE A 244 19.32 14.83 -4.14
N ASN A 245 20.29 14.01 -3.73
CA ASN A 245 21.25 13.35 -4.61
C ASN A 245 20.76 11.94 -4.95
N PHE A 246 20.32 11.69 -6.19
CA PHE A 246 19.73 10.39 -6.54
C PHE A 246 20.74 9.23 -6.53
N LYS A 247 22.04 9.51 -6.49
CA LYS A 247 23.06 8.47 -6.23
C LYS A 247 22.86 7.80 -4.87
N GLU A 248 22.18 8.44 -3.91
CA GLU A 248 21.87 7.85 -2.59
C GLU A 248 20.66 6.90 -2.60
N LEU A 249 19.97 6.74 -3.72
CA LEU A 249 18.79 5.85 -3.83
C LEU A 249 19.12 4.40 -3.44
N HIS A 250 20.33 3.91 -3.70
CA HIS A 250 20.79 2.59 -3.26
C HIS A 250 20.71 2.39 -1.74
N LYS A 251 20.89 3.45 -0.94
CA LYS A 251 20.78 3.38 0.53
C LYS A 251 19.35 3.09 0.97
N PHE A 252 18.36 3.63 0.25
CA PHE A 252 16.93 3.35 0.50
C PHE A 252 16.57 1.92 0.08
N ILE A 253 17.08 1.46 -1.07
CA ILE A 253 16.84 0.10 -1.59
C ILE A 253 17.47 -0.96 -0.66
N GLU A 254 18.65 -0.70 -0.10
CA GLU A 254 19.25 -1.63 0.88
C GLU A 254 18.46 -1.61 2.20
N ALA A 255 18.09 -0.43 2.68
CA ALA A 255 17.34 -0.28 3.92
C ALA A 255 15.93 -0.91 3.85
N ILE A 256 15.20 -0.79 2.74
CA ILE A 256 13.82 -1.29 2.65
C ILE A 256 13.73 -2.83 2.72
N LYS A 257 14.81 -3.57 2.48
CA LYS A 257 14.85 -5.04 2.65
C LYS A 257 14.49 -5.48 4.08
N GLY A 258 14.88 -4.69 5.09
CA GLY A 258 14.64 -5.01 6.51
C GLY A 258 13.35 -4.43 7.09
N TYR A 259 12.65 -3.56 6.36
CA TYR A 259 11.63 -2.65 6.90
C TYR A 259 10.45 -2.46 5.94
N ASP A 260 9.33 -1.94 6.43
CA ASP A 260 8.17 -1.61 5.60
C ASP A 260 8.25 -0.18 5.03
N MET A 261 9.03 0.69 5.68
CA MET A 261 9.24 2.10 5.32
C MET A 261 10.69 2.55 5.58
N VAL A 262 11.21 3.47 4.76
CA VAL A 262 12.50 4.15 4.99
C VAL A 262 12.28 5.66 4.95
N ILE A 263 12.75 6.35 5.99
CA ILE A 263 12.59 7.80 6.17
C ILE A 263 13.96 8.47 6.00
N GLY A 264 14.09 9.37 5.02
CA GLY A 264 15.28 10.20 4.89
C GLY A 264 15.21 11.40 5.85
N TYR A 265 16.23 11.59 6.69
CA TYR A 265 16.36 12.78 7.54
C TYR A 265 17.62 13.57 7.21
N LYS A 266 17.58 14.89 7.36
CA LYS A 266 18.68 15.77 6.93
C LYS A 266 19.76 15.76 8.01
N LYS A 267 20.91 15.17 7.72
CA LYS A 267 22.04 15.12 8.67
C LYS A 267 22.49 16.53 9.08
N GLU A 268 22.56 17.43 8.11
CA GLU A 268 22.88 18.84 8.30
C GLU A 268 21.81 19.71 7.63
N SER A 269 21.27 20.66 8.39
CA SER A 269 20.28 21.61 7.91
C SER A 269 20.84 23.03 8.01
N SER A 270 21.01 23.69 6.87
CA SER A 270 21.42 25.10 6.79
C SER A 270 20.26 26.09 7.07
N GLU A 271 19.21 25.63 7.74
CA GLU A 271 18.04 26.44 8.07
C GLU A 271 18.31 27.34 9.29
N GLY A 272 17.72 28.54 9.26
CA GLY A 272 17.85 29.52 10.35
C GLY A 272 17.22 29.07 11.67
N PHE A 273 17.69 29.65 12.77
CA PHE A 273 17.37 29.25 14.15
C PHE A 273 15.86 29.06 14.42
N TYR A 274 15.03 30.04 14.07
CA TYR A 274 13.57 29.97 14.25
C TYR A 274 12.90 28.77 13.55
N ARG A 275 13.41 28.36 12.39
CA ARG A 275 12.89 27.22 11.62
C ARG A 275 13.31 25.88 12.23
N LYS A 276 14.52 25.80 12.79
CA LYS A 276 14.99 24.65 13.58
C LYS A 276 14.17 24.50 14.87
N PHE A 277 13.97 25.59 15.61
CA PHE A 277 13.20 25.59 16.86
C PHE A 277 11.74 25.18 16.64
N SER A 278 11.03 25.84 15.72
CA SER A 278 9.62 25.53 15.41
C SER A 278 9.43 24.09 14.90
N SER A 279 10.37 23.57 14.10
CA SER A 279 10.34 22.16 13.68
C SER A 279 10.54 21.21 14.86
N LYS A 280 11.54 21.46 15.73
CA LYS A 280 11.78 20.66 16.94
C LYS A 280 10.55 20.63 17.85
N LEU A 281 9.88 21.76 18.04
CA LEU A 281 8.65 21.84 18.84
C LEU A 281 7.53 20.98 18.26
N ILE A 282 7.22 21.11 16.96
CA ILE A 282 6.15 20.33 16.30
C ILE A 282 6.46 18.82 16.36
N TYR A 283 7.68 18.40 16.06
CA TYR A 283 8.05 16.98 16.14
C TYR A 283 8.01 16.45 17.57
N THR A 284 8.43 17.22 18.58
CA THR A 284 8.33 16.83 20.00
C THR A 284 6.87 16.67 20.44
N LEU A 285 5.98 17.56 20.00
CA LEU A 285 4.53 17.46 20.28
C LEU A 285 3.93 16.23 19.58
N TYR A 286 4.25 16.00 18.31
CA TYR A 286 3.79 14.83 17.55
C TYR A 286 4.25 13.51 18.19
N GLN A 287 5.54 13.39 18.52
CA GLN A 287 6.12 12.22 19.21
C GLN A 287 5.37 11.92 20.51
N LYS A 288 5.11 12.94 21.34
CA LYS A 288 4.39 12.79 22.62
C LYS A 288 2.90 12.48 22.46
N LEU A 289 2.20 13.11 21.52
CA LEU A 289 0.75 12.94 21.35
C LEU A 289 0.38 11.55 20.80
N PHE A 290 1.23 10.98 19.95
CA PHE A 290 0.95 9.77 19.19
C PHE A 290 1.85 8.57 19.52
N ASN A 291 2.84 8.74 20.40
CA ASN A 291 3.87 7.75 20.70
C ASN A 291 4.60 7.24 19.43
N VAL A 292 4.91 8.16 18.52
CA VAL A 292 5.57 7.91 17.24
C VAL A 292 7.02 8.39 17.32
N PRO A 293 8.03 7.51 17.47
CA PRO A 293 9.42 7.94 17.71
C PRO A 293 10.20 8.37 16.44
N ILE A 294 9.53 8.97 15.45
CA ILE A 294 10.15 9.49 14.23
C ILE A 294 10.82 10.85 14.54
N ARG A 295 12.09 11.01 14.15
CA ARG A 295 12.90 12.22 14.38
C ARG A 295 12.50 13.38 13.48
N GLU A 296 12.35 13.16 12.18
CA GLU A 296 12.05 14.21 11.20
C GLU A 296 11.15 13.69 10.07
N ILE A 297 9.95 14.25 9.96
CA ILE A 297 9.12 14.11 8.75
C ILE A 297 9.60 15.16 7.75
N SER A 298 10.57 14.78 6.90
CA SER A 298 11.18 15.67 5.92
C SER A 298 10.37 15.72 4.60
N THR A 299 10.93 15.21 3.49
CA THR A 299 10.31 15.13 2.16
C THR A 299 10.82 13.94 1.32
N VAL A 300 11.68 13.07 1.86
CA VAL A 300 12.25 11.91 1.12
C VAL A 300 11.95 10.63 1.86
N PHE A 301 11.26 9.72 1.19
CA PHE A 301 10.70 8.53 1.82
C PHE A 301 10.61 7.39 0.80
N MET A 302 10.77 6.15 1.28
CA MET A 302 10.44 4.94 0.54
C MET A 302 9.40 4.14 1.34
N TRP A 303 8.41 3.58 0.66
CA TRP A 303 7.42 2.67 1.22
C TRP A 303 7.32 1.42 0.37
N ARG A 304 6.99 0.29 1.00
CA ARG A 304 6.32 -0.81 0.29
C ARG A 304 4.90 -0.39 -0.05
N LYS A 305 4.43 -0.70 -1.25
CA LYS A 305 3.12 -0.31 -1.78
C LYS A 305 1.96 -0.75 -0.88
N ASN A 306 2.04 -1.96 -0.35
CA ASN A 306 1.06 -2.48 0.61
C ASN A 306 0.91 -1.65 1.90
N VAL A 307 1.93 -0.91 2.33
CA VAL A 307 1.80 0.04 3.45
C VAL A 307 0.88 1.17 3.04
N ILE A 308 1.09 1.76 1.86
CA ILE A 308 0.26 2.87 1.35
C ILE A 308 -1.20 2.42 1.24
N ASP A 309 -1.44 1.25 0.67
CA ASP A 309 -2.80 0.77 0.39
C ASP A 309 -3.54 0.33 1.67
N SER A 310 -2.82 -0.10 2.71
CA SER A 310 -3.40 -0.45 4.01
C SER A 310 -3.83 0.76 4.87
N ILE A 311 -3.43 1.98 4.52
CA ILE A 311 -3.65 3.17 5.35
C ILE A 311 -4.72 4.06 4.74
N LYS A 312 -5.94 3.94 5.27
CA LYS A 312 -7.03 4.88 4.98
C LYS A 312 -6.70 6.26 5.56
N ILE A 313 -6.66 7.26 4.69
CA ILE A 313 -6.35 8.66 5.01
C ILE A 313 -7.62 9.52 5.00
N GLU A 314 -7.79 10.32 6.04
CA GLU A 314 -8.96 11.17 6.29
C GLU A 314 -8.61 12.66 6.32
N SER A 315 -7.34 13.02 6.51
CA SER A 315 -6.88 14.41 6.47
C SER A 315 -7.12 15.06 5.09
N ALA A 316 -7.37 16.37 5.09
CA ALA A 316 -7.63 17.14 3.88
C ALA A 316 -6.39 17.22 2.94
N ASP A 317 -6.64 17.47 1.65
CA ASP A 317 -5.58 17.64 0.63
C ASP A 317 -4.66 18.86 0.90
N ARG A 318 -5.12 19.83 1.69
CA ARG A 318 -4.37 21.04 2.07
C ARG A 318 -3.91 20.99 3.52
N GLY A 319 -2.66 21.34 3.76
CA GLY A 319 -2.02 21.38 5.08
C GLY A 319 -0.73 20.56 5.11
N SER A 320 -0.32 20.12 6.30
CA SER A 320 0.79 19.16 6.47
C SER A 320 0.38 17.85 7.16
N MET A 321 -0.90 17.69 7.49
CA MET A 321 -1.42 16.59 8.31
C MET A 321 -1.25 15.20 7.71
N PHE A 322 -1.21 15.07 6.39
CA PHE A 322 -1.13 13.77 5.71
C PHE A 322 -0.01 12.87 6.22
N LEU A 323 1.23 13.38 6.31
CA LEU A 323 2.36 12.56 6.75
C LEU A 323 2.25 12.21 8.24
N TYR A 324 1.76 13.13 9.09
CA TYR A 324 1.55 12.87 10.51
C TYR A 324 0.47 11.81 10.74
N GLU A 325 -0.63 11.87 9.99
CA GLU A 325 -1.67 10.85 9.99
C GLU A 325 -1.16 9.51 9.47
N PHE A 326 -0.49 9.53 8.31
CA PHE A 326 0.03 8.33 7.66
C PHE A 326 0.99 7.57 8.58
N PHE A 327 2.02 8.25 9.11
CA PHE A 327 3.00 7.60 9.98
C PHE A 327 2.40 7.16 11.32
N TYR A 328 1.43 7.91 11.87
CA TYR A 328 0.72 7.48 13.08
C TYR A 328 -0.08 6.19 12.82
N LYS A 329 -0.90 6.16 11.77
CA LYS A 329 -1.69 4.97 11.41
C LYS A 329 -0.78 3.78 11.04
N ALA A 330 0.33 4.01 10.33
CA ALA A 330 1.28 2.96 9.98
C ALA A 330 1.97 2.34 11.21
N ILE A 331 2.39 3.16 12.18
CA ILE A 331 3.01 2.68 13.43
C ILE A 331 1.97 2.01 14.34
N LYS A 332 0.73 2.54 14.41
CA LYS A 332 -0.40 1.88 15.10
C LYS A 332 -0.69 0.49 14.49
N ASN A 333 -0.54 0.35 13.18
CA ASN A 333 -0.64 -0.91 12.43
C ASN A 333 0.65 -1.77 12.47
N LYS A 334 1.63 -1.43 13.33
CA LYS A 334 2.87 -2.18 13.58
C LYS A 334 3.78 -2.36 12.34
N PHE A 335 3.70 -1.47 11.36
CA PHE A 335 4.68 -1.43 10.27
C PHE A 335 6.04 -0.92 10.80
N LYS A 336 7.11 -1.58 10.37
CA LYS A 336 8.50 -1.27 10.74
C LYS A 336 9.04 -0.17 9.85
N TYR A 337 9.84 0.72 10.43
CA TYR A 337 10.55 1.75 9.68
C TYR A 337 11.98 1.92 10.16
N VAL A 338 12.81 2.52 9.31
CA VAL A 338 14.17 2.96 9.63
C VAL A 338 14.39 4.39 9.14
N GLU A 339 15.14 5.17 9.91
CA GLU A 339 15.55 6.52 9.55
C GLU A 339 17.00 6.51 9.04
N ILE A 340 17.26 7.03 7.84
CA ILE A 340 18.61 7.09 7.25
C ILE A 340 19.04 8.55 6.96
N PRO A 341 20.31 8.90 7.21
CA PRO A 341 20.81 10.23 6.93
C PRO A 341 20.97 10.46 5.42
N ILE A 342 20.39 11.54 4.91
CA ILE A 342 20.53 11.96 3.50
C ILE A 342 21.39 13.20 3.34
N SER A 343 22.12 13.25 2.23
CA SER A 343 22.84 14.43 1.75
C SER A 343 21.85 15.45 1.20
N TRP A 344 21.91 16.70 1.69
CA TRP A 344 20.99 17.76 1.28
C TRP A 344 21.74 18.94 0.67
N HIS A 345 21.70 19.06 -0.66
CA HIS A 345 22.35 20.16 -1.38
C HIS A 345 21.58 21.47 -1.21
N LYS A 346 22.28 22.62 -1.32
CA LYS A 346 21.62 23.93 -1.42
C LYS A 346 20.73 23.98 -2.68
N ARG A 347 19.61 24.70 -2.61
CA ARG A 347 18.67 24.85 -3.73
C ARG A 347 19.36 25.43 -4.95
N ARG A 348 19.09 24.84 -6.12
CA ARG A 348 19.55 25.34 -7.42
C ARG A 348 18.66 26.47 -7.97
N GLY A 349 17.53 26.76 -7.32
CA GLY A 349 16.66 27.91 -7.59
C GLY A 349 15.41 27.95 -6.69
N GLY A 350 14.61 29.01 -6.81
CA GLY A 350 13.29 29.14 -6.18
C GLY A 350 13.28 29.60 -4.71
N LEU A 351 12.34 30.49 -4.38
CA LEU A 351 12.12 30.94 -3.00
C LEU A 351 11.65 29.78 -2.10
N ALA A 352 12.05 29.83 -0.82
CA ALA A 352 11.57 28.90 0.19
C ALA A 352 10.08 29.16 0.51
N LYS A 353 9.17 28.43 -0.15
CA LYS A 353 7.74 28.33 0.18
C LYS A 353 7.58 27.62 1.54
N GLY A 354 7.85 28.33 2.65
CA GLY A 354 8.00 27.74 4.00
C GLY A 354 7.07 28.32 5.06
N ARG A 355 6.26 27.45 5.66
CA ARG A 355 5.49 27.59 6.93
C ARG A 355 5.19 29.03 7.42
N ASN A 356 4.05 29.58 6.99
CA ASN A 356 3.37 30.67 7.70
C ASN A 356 2.83 30.16 9.06
N LEU A 357 2.77 31.01 10.09
CA LEU A 357 2.22 30.69 11.43
C LEU A 357 0.83 30.02 11.37
N LYS A 358 -0.04 30.48 10.45
CA LYS A 358 -1.37 29.90 10.20
C LYS A 358 -1.33 28.41 9.83
N ASN A 359 -0.28 27.94 9.16
CA ASN A 359 -0.12 26.53 8.81
C ASN A 359 0.40 25.69 9.98
N ILE A 360 1.12 26.30 10.94
CA ILE A 360 1.54 25.62 12.17
C ILE A 360 0.32 25.35 13.05
N ILE A 361 -0.51 26.38 13.28
CA ILE A 361 -1.74 26.26 14.07
C ILE A 361 -2.67 25.18 13.49
N LYS A 362 -2.95 25.23 12.17
CA LYS A 362 -3.76 24.21 11.49
C LYS A 362 -3.19 22.78 11.56
N THR A 363 -1.87 22.65 11.71
CA THR A 363 -1.23 21.33 11.90
C THR A 363 -1.46 20.83 13.32
N LEU A 364 -1.38 21.70 14.33
CA LEU A 364 -1.68 21.34 15.72
C LEU A 364 -3.16 21.02 15.93
N GLU A 365 -4.08 21.82 15.37
CA GLU A 365 -5.53 21.54 15.35
C GLU A 365 -5.82 20.16 14.71
N GLY A 366 -5.19 19.87 13.58
CA GLY A 366 -5.32 18.59 12.90
C GLY A 366 -4.78 17.41 13.72
N MET A 367 -3.67 17.60 14.45
CA MET A 367 -3.14 16.59 15.38
C MET A 367 -4.10 16.32 16.52
N ILE A 368 -4.66 17.36 17.16
CA ILE A 368 -5.63 17.20 18.24
C ILE A 368 -6.88 16.47 17.73
N LYS A 369 -7.42 16.88 16.58
CA LYS A 369 -8.59 16.22 15.96
C LYS A 369 -8.31 14.74 15.67
N LEU A 370 -7.17 14.43 15.03
CA LEU A 370 -6.77 13.05 14.75
C LEU A 370 -6.68 12.21 16.02
N ARG A 371 -6.13 12.76 17.12
CA ARG A 371 -6.01 12.06 18.41
C ARG A 371 -7.37 11.78 19.06
N LEU A 372 -8.35 12.66 18.90
CA LEU A 372 -9.72 12.48 19.41
C LEU A 372 -10.52 11.43 18.59
N GLN A 373 -10.08 11.10 17.38
CA GLN A 373 -10.72 10.13 16.50
C GLN A 373 -10.09 8.71 16.58
N SER A 374 -9.09 8.49 17.46
CA SER A 374 -8.14 7.38 17.35
C SER A 374 -7.72 6.68 18.65
#